data_AF-A0A7V9NUR5-F1
#
_entry.id   AF-A0A7V9NUR5-F1
#
_cell.length_a   1.000
_cell.length_b   1.000
_cell.length_c   1.000
_cell.angle_alpha   90.00
_cell.angle_beta   90.00
_cell.angle_gamma   90.00
#
_symmetry.space_group_name_H-M   'P 1'
#
loop_
_entity.id
_entity.type
_entity.pdbx_description
1 polymer ?
#
loop_
_entity_poly.entity_id
_entity_poly.type
_entity_poly.pdbx_seq_one_letter_code
_entity_poly.pdbx_strand_id
1 'polypeptide(L)'
;MRAYLGLGSNLGDREQYLRDAINAIDGRVDESSVYETDPVGGPAGQGAFLNVVVALETDNSPRQLLELAQRLEAAAGRMREEHWGPRTLDVDVLLVGDLVVNEPDLVVPHPLWSERVFVVEPLREIAPARLAATLPVLDTSGVRRVDSLWGDFDRSVRPADAARWFTDWPGPWAVAGGWAIELFVGAPVRPHHDLEVIVARDDVHRLHDQLPGWEFFVPSPGGFAPWRRGEAFPADENQLWSRPSPDAMWSLEV
;
A
#
# COMPACT_ATOMS: atom_id res chain seq x y z
N MET A 1 13.39 6.47 -13.37
CA MET A 1 12.28 6.64 -14.33
C MET A 1 10.99 6.26 -13.63
N ARG A 2 9.88 6.96 -13.89
CA ARG A 2 8.61 6.64 -13.22
C ARG A 2 7.88 5.49 -13.90
N ALA A 3 7.48 4.48 -13.14
CA ALA A 3 6.64 3.38 -13.59
C ALA A 3 5.36 3.28 -12.75
N TYR A 4 4.34 2.64 -13.32
CA TYR A 4 3.07 2.36 -12.67
C TYR A 4 2.75 0.87 -12.77
N LEU A 5 2.49 0.26 -11.63
CA LEU A 5 2.07 -1.14 -11.53
C LEU A 5 0.62 -1.20 -11.04
N GLY A 6 -0.20 -2.03 -11.69
CA GLY A 6 -1.56 -2.33 -11.24
C GLY A 6 -1.54 -3.65 -10.48
N LEU A 7 -2.09 -3.68 -9.28
CA LEU A 7 -2.16 -4.87 -8.44
C LEU A 7 -3.63 -5.23 -8.22
N GLY A 8 -3.96 -6.52 -8.29
CA GLY A 8 -5.32 -7.02 -8.12
C GLY A 8 -5.38 -8.35 -7.36
N SER A 9 -6.36 -8.52 -6.47
CA SER A 9 -6.58 -9.78 -5.75
C SER A 9 -8.06 -10.08 -5.52
N ASN A 10 -8.51 -11.32 -5.76
CA ASN A 10 -9.87 -11.75 -5.46
C ASN A 10 -10.01 -13.11 -4.78
N LEU A 11 -8.90 -13.72 -4.36
CA LEU A 11 -8.90 -15.05 -3.74
C LEU A 11 -8.08 -15.05 -2.45
N GLY A 12 -8.64 -15.67 -1.41
CA GLY A 12 -7.98 -15.78 -0.10
C GLY A 12 -7.93 -14.44 0.64
N ASP A 13 -6.80 -14.18 1.28
CA ASP A 13 -6.53 -12.96 2.04
C ASP A 13 -6.10 -11.81 1.12
N ARG A 14 -7.07 -11.28 0.38
CA ARG A 14 -6.87 -10.33 -0.72
C ARG A 14 -6.03 -9.12 -0.32
N GLU A 15 -6.26 -8.63 0.89
CA GLU A 15 -5.61 -7.42 1.37
C GLU A 15 -4.17 -7.68 1.79
N GLN A 16 -3.89 -8.78 2.50
CA GLN A 16 -2.53 -9.17 2.86
C GLN A 16 -1.67 -9.39 1.61
N TYR A 17 -2.22 -10.03 0.57
CA TYR A 17 -1.50 -10.21 -0.69
C TYR A 17 -1.13 -8.89 -1.38
N LEU A 18 -2.04 -7.92 -1.40
CA LEU A 18 -1.75 -6.59 -1.93
C LEU A 18 -0.66 -5.90 -1.09
N ARG A 19 -0.76 -5.97 0.23
CA ARG A 19 0.18 -5.36 1.17
C ARG A 19 1.60 -5.86 1.00
N ASP A 20 1.76 -7.17 1.02
CA ASP A 20 3.08 -7.81 0.93
C ASP A 20 3.72 -7.48 -0.41
N ALA A 21 2.92 -7.47 -1.49
CA ALA A 21 3.38 -7.07 -2.80
C ALA A 21 3.83 -5.61 -2.84
N ILE A 22 3.03 -4.69 -2.27
CA ILE A 22 3.34 -3.26 -2.19
C ILE A 22 4.62 -3.02 -1.39
N ASN A 23 4.76 -3.66 -0.23
CA ASN A 23 5.92 -3.51 0.66
C ASN A 23 7.21 -4.07 0.03
N ALA A 24 7.09 -5.05 -0.86
CA ALA A 24 8.22 -5.62 -1.59
C ALA A 24 8.61 -4.81 -2.84
N ILE A 25 7.92 -3.71 -3.18
CA ILE A 25 8.27 -2.83 -4.30
C ILE A 25 9.27 -1.76 -3.84
N ASP A 26 10.53 -1.93 -4.23
CA ASP A 26 11.56 -0.90 -4.06
C ASP A 26 11.27 0.35 -4.92
N GLY A 27 11.62 1.52 -4.40
CA GLY A 27 11.48 2.79 -5.12
C GLY A 27 10.04 3.29 -5.23
N ARG A 28 9.08 2.70 -4.49
CA ARG A 28 7.72 3.22 -4.34
C ARG A 28 7.75 4.70 -3.93
N VAL A 29 7.03 5.54 -4.66
CA VAL A 29 6.87 6.97 -4.35
C VAL A 29 5.44 7.35 -4.01
N ASP A 30 4.46 6.58 -4.48
CA ASP A 30 3.05 6.82 -4.22
C ASP A 30 2.23 5.53 -4.45
N GLU A 31 1.04 5.48 -3.88
CA GLU A 31 0.06 4.42 -4.11
C GLU A 31 -1.36 4.98 -4.01
N SER A 32 -2.26 4.43 -4.81
CA SER A 32 -3.68 4.78 -4.72
C SER A 32 -4.32 4.17 -3.48
N SER A 33 -5.51 4.65 -3.16
CA SER A 33 -6.46 3.93 -2.34
C SER A 33 -6.77 2.55 -2.90
N VAL A 34 -7.35 1.67 -2.08
CA VAL A 34 -7.84 0.36 -2.50
C VAL A 34 -9.23 0.52 -3.13
N TYR A 35 -9.48 -0.17 -4.23
CA TYR A 35 -10.77 -0.18 -4.90
C TYR A 35 -11.32 -1.61 -5.00
N GLU A 36 -12.49 -1.84 -4.43
CA GLU A 36 -13.24 -3.08 -4.64
C GLU A 36 -14.08 -2.98 -5.90
N THR A 37 -13.93 -3.96 -6.79
CA THR A 37 -14.61 -3.98 -8.09
C THR A 37 -15.17 -5.34 -8.42
N ASP A 38 -16.32 -5.36 -9.09
CA ASP A 38 -16.84 -6.60 -9.67
C ASP A 38 -15.85 -7.19 -10.71
N PRO A 39 -15.76 -8.52 -10.85
CA PRO A 39 -14.92 -9.15 -11.88
C PRO A 39 -15.31 -8.71 -13.29
N VAL A 40 -14.32 -8.30 -14.07
CA VAL A 40 -14.50 -7.98 -15.49
C VAL A 40 -14.06 -9.18 -16.34
N GLY A 41 -15.04 -9.96 -16.79
CA GLY A 41 -14.82 -11.17 -17.57
C GLY A 41 -14.44 -12.40 -16.73
N GLY A 42 -14.11 -13.50 -17.41
CA GLY A 42 -13.74 -14.77 -16.79
C GLY A 42 -14.93 -15.64 -16.34
N PRO A 43 -14.67 -16.73 -15.62
CA PRO A 43 -15.68 -17.64 -15.09
C PRO A 43 -16.73 -16.95 -14.24
N ALA A 44 -17.97 -17.44 -14.29
CA ALA A 44 -19.05 -16.95 -13.43
C ALA A 44 -18.84 -17.34 -11.96
N GLY A 45 -19.31 -16.50 -11.03
CA GLY A 45 -19.27 -16.78 -9.60
C GLY A 45 -17.96 -16.42 -8.89
N GLN A 46 -17.05 -15.72 -9.55
CA GLN A 46 -15.86 -15.17 -8.89
C GLN A 46 -16.23 -14.04 -7.93
N GLY A 47 -15.50 -13.95 -6.80
CA GLY A 47 -15.64 -12.84 -5.86
C GLY A 47 -15.03 -11.53 -6.37
N ALA A 48 -15.40 -10.43 -5.73
CA ALA A 48 -14.92 -9.09 -6.06
C ALA A 48 -13.39 -8.97 -5.89
N PHE A 49 -12.78 -8.16 -6.75
CA PHE A 49 -11.36 -7.81 -6.70
C PHE A 49 -11.13 -6.64 -5.78
N LEU A 50 -10.03 -6.66 -5.04
CA LEU A 50 -9.37 -5.46 -4.54
C LEU A 50 -8.28 -5.06 -5.51
N ASN A 51 -8.22 -3.79 -5.88
CA ASN A 51 -7.26 -3.24 -6.83
C ASN A 51 -6.56 -1.99 -6.28
N VAL A 52 -5.27 -1.86 -6.58
CA VAL A 52 -4.42 -0.70 -6.23
C VAL A 52 -3.50 -0.39 -7.40
N VAL A 53 -3.17 0.87 -7.60
CA VAL A 53 -2.09 1.29 -8.50
C VAL A 53 -0.93 1.86 -7.67
N VAL A 54 0.29 1.39 -7.94
CA VAL A 54 1.51 1.83 -7.28
C VAL A 54 2.37 2.61 -8.27
N ALA A 55 2.86 3.78 -7.87
CA ALA A 55 3.86 4.53 -8.60
C ALA A 55 5.25 4.33 -7.97
N LEU A 56 6.26 4.09 -8.80
CA LEU A 56 7.64 3.91 -8.35
C LEU A 56 8.64 4.69 -9.24
N GLU A 57 9.73 5.15 -8.64
CA GLU A 57 10.93 5.62 -9.34
C GLU A 57 11.95 4.49 -9.37
N THR A 58 12.36 4.09 -10.57
CA THR A 58 13.22 2.91 -10.74
C THR A 58 14.17 3.07 -11.92
N ASP A 59 15.29 2.35 -11.88
CA ASP A 59 16.18 2.17 -13.04
C ASP A 59 15.94 0.82 -13.74
N ASN A 60 14.97 0.04 -13.26
CA ASN A 60 14.57 -1.22 -13.88
C ASN A 60 13.97 -0.98 -15.27
N SER A 61 14.37 -1.82 -16.22
CA SER A 61 13.74 -1.95 -17.52
C SER A 61 12.31 -2.53 -17.41
N PRO A 62 11.44 -2.36 -18.43
CA PRO A 62 10.14 -3.02 -18.47
C PRO A 62 10.20 -4.53 -18.24
N ARG A 63 11.25 -5.20 -18.74
CA ARG A 63 11.48 -6.63 -18.53
C ARG A 63 11.76 -6.97 -17.07
N GLN A 64 12.61 -6.20 -16.40
CA GLN A 64 12.88 -6.37 -14.97
C GLN A 64 11.65 -6.08 -14.09
N LEU A 65 10.77 -5.18 -14.53
CA LEU A 65 9.48 -4.93 -13.88
C LEU A 65 8.51 -6.10 -14.06
N LEU A 66 8.47 -6.72 -15.24
CA LEU A 66 7.69 -7.94 -15.45
C LEU A 66 8.21 -9.09 -14.57
N GLU A 67 9.53 -9.25 -14.47
CA GLU A 67 10.13 -10.25 -13.58
C GLU A 67 9.82 -9.96 -12.10
N LEU A 68 9.80 -8.68 -11.68
CA LEU A 68 9.34 -8.28 -10.35
C LEU A 68 7.89 -8.69 -10.13
N ALA A 69 6.98 -8.34 -11.04
CA ALA A 69 5.57 -8.70 -10.99
C ALA A 69 5.38 -10.22 -10.81
N GLN A 70 6.05 -11.02 -11.64
CA GLN A 70 6.01 -12.48 -11.56
C GLN A 70 6.53 -13.02 -10.22
N ARG A 71 7.57 -12.42 -9.64
CA ARG A 71 8.07 -12.80 -8.31
C ARG A 71 7.05 -12.50 -7.21
N LEU A 72 6.40 -11.34 -7.24
CA LEU A 72 5.37 -10.98 -6.26
C LEU A 72 4.18 -11.94 -6.33
N GLU A 73 3.72 -12.27 -7.54
CA GLU A 73 2.66 -13.26 -7.76
C GLU A 73 3.03 -14.65 -7.25
N ALA A 74 4.27 -15.08 -7.49
CA ALA A 74 4.77 -16.36 -7.01
C ALA A 74 4.83 -16.39 -5.48
N ALA A 75 5.27 -15.29 -4.84
CA ALA A 75 5.28 -15.15 -3.38
C ALA A 75 3.86 -15.21 -2.79
N ALA A 76 2.86 -14.68 -3.50
CA ALA A 76 1.44 -14.77 -3.15
C ALA A 76 0.81 -16.12 -3.52
N GLY A 77 1.57 -17.11 -4.00
CA GLY A 77 1.06 -18.43 -4.32
C GLY A 77 0.11 -18.48 -5.53
N ARG A 78 0.24 -17.56 -6.50
CA ARG A 78 -0.63 -17.49 -7.69
C ARG A 78 -0.56 -18.80 -8.48
N MET A 79 -1.72 -19.43 -8.70
CA MET A 79 -1.89 -20.60 -9.58
C MET A 79 -2.63 -20.20 -10.86
N ARG A 80 -2.18 -20.72 -12.02
CA ARG A 80 -2.77 -20.43 -13.34
C ARG A 80 -3.57 -21.65 -13.84
N GLU A 81 -4.71 -21.91 -13.21
CA GLU A 81 -5.56 -23.08 -13.53
C GLU A 81 -6.58 -22.77 -14.64
N GLU A 82 -7.15 -21.56 -14.66
CA GLU A 82 -8.19 -21.14 -15.58
C GLU A 82 -7.93 -19.74 -16.14
N HIS A 83 -8.22 -19.52 -17.43
CA HIS A 83 -8.03 -18.21 -18.05
C HIS A 83 -8.97 -17.18 -17.43
N TRP A 84 -8.40 -16.10 -16.89
CA TRP A 84 -9.12 -15.07 -16.13
C TRP A 84 -9.90 -15.58 -14.90
N GLY A 85 -9.53 -16.75 -14.35
CA GLY A 85 -10.08 -17.29 -13.11
C GLY A 85 -9.46 -16.69 -11.84
N PRO A 86 -10.02 -16.95 -10.65
CA PRO A 86 -9.61 -16.30 -9.39
C PRO A 86 -8.11 -16.38 -9.11
N ARG A 87 -7.56 -15.33 -8.49
CA ARG A 87 -6.14 -15.24 -8.20
C ARG A 87 -5.86 -14.57 -6.86
N THR A 88 -4.84 -15.07 -6.17
CA THR A 88 -4.33 -14.50 -4.91
C THR A 88 -3.68 -13.15 -5.15
N LEU A 89 -2.97 -12.98 -6.26
CA LEU A 89 -2.41 -11.70 -6.70
C LEU A 89 -2.24 -11.71 -8.23
N ASP A 90 -2.44 -10.55 -8.83
CA ASP A 90 -2.14 -10.20 -10.23
C ASP A 90 -1.34 -8.90 -10.20
N VAL A 91 -0.20 -8.84 -10.90
CA VAL A 91 0.61 -7.62 -10.97
C VAL A 91 0.89 -7.29 -12.44
N ASP A 92 0.31 -6.19 -12.91
CA ASP A 92 0.44 -5.72 -14.29
C ASP A 92 1.41 -4.52 -14.38
N VAL A 93 2.33 -4.56 -15.34
CA VAL A 93 3.17 -3.40 -15.70
C VAL A 93 2.36 -2.48 -16.61
N LEU A 94 1.83 -1.38 -16.07
CA LEU A 94 0.91 -0.50 -16.80
C LEU A 94 1.64 0.49 -17.71
N LEU A 95 2.58 1.25 -17.13
CA LEU A 95 3.29 2.36 -17.78
C LEU A 95 4.74 2.39 -17.28
N VAL A 96 5.69 2.71 -18.14
CA VAL A 96 7.11 2.87 -17.79
C VAL A 96 7.69 4.07 -18.53
N GLY A 97 7.72 5.23 -17.86
CA GLY A 97 8.07 6.51 -18.49
C GLY A 97 7.27 6.75 -19.78
N ASP A 98 7.96 7.14 -20.85
CA ASP A 98 7.40 7.23 -22.19
C ASP A 98 7.82 6.02 -23.07
N LEU A 99 8.23 4.90 -22.47
CA LEU A 99 8.71 3.73 -23.21
C LEU A 99 7.55 2.99 -23.88
N VAL A 100 7.85 2.46 -25.07
CA VAL A 100 6.95 1.57 -25.82
C VAL A 100 7.67 0.24 -26.03
N VAL A 101 7.06 -0.84 -25.55
CA VAL A 101 7.54 -2.22 -25.69
C VAL A 101 6.45 -3.06 -26.34
N ASN A 102 6.84 -3.88 -27.31
CA ASN A 102 5.96 -4.83 -27.98
C ASN A 102 6.70 -6.15 -28.19
N GLU A 103 6.66 -6.99 -27.16
CA GLU A 103 7.29 -8.31 -27.10
C GLU A 103 6.19 -9.37 -26.88
N PRO A 104 6.43 -10.66 -27.22
CA PRO A 104 5.40 -11.69 -27.17
C PRO A 104 4.68 -11.86 -25.83
N ASP A 105 5.36 -11.53 -24.73
CA ASP A 105 4.89 -11.69 -23.35
C ASP A 105 4.92 -10.37 -22.56
N LEU A 106 5.24 -9.23 -23.22
CA LEU A 106 5.30 -7.93 -22.58
C LEU A 106 4.92 -6.82 -23.56
N VAL A 107 3.85 -6.10 -23.24
CA VAL A 107 3.43 -4.91 -23.97
C VAL A 107 3.33 -3.75 -23.00
N VAL A 108 4.04 -2.66 -23.28
CA VAL A 108 4.02 -1.42 -22.50
C VAL A 108 3.79 -0.25 -23.46
N PRO A 109 2.85 0.67 -23.18
CA PRO A 109 1.81 0.61 -22.15
C PRO A 109 0.95 -0.65 -22.21
N HIS A 110 0.46 -1.13 -21.06
CA HIS A 110 -0.39 -2.32 -21.02
C HIS A 110 -1.64 -2.11 -21.89
N PRO A 111 -1.96 -2.99 -22.86
CA PRO A 111 -2.88 -2.67 -23.96
C PRO A 111 -4.29 -2.27 -23.50
N LEU A 112 -4.74 -2.77 -22.35
CA LEU A 112 -6.08 -2.49 -21.81
C LEU A 112 -6.08 -1.54 -20.61
N TRP A 113 -4.95 -0.89 -20.27
CA TRP A 113 -4.86 -0.08 -19.04
C TRP A 113 -5.90 1.06 -19.04
N SER A 114 -6.13 1.69 -20.20
CA SER A 114 -7.06 2.81 -20.35
C SER A 114 -8.52 2.40 -20.52
N GLU A 115 -8.80 1.11 -20.70
CA GLU A 115 -10.16 0.58 -20.85
C GLU A 115 -10.71 0.01 -19.55
N ARG A 116 -9.85 -0.17 -18.54
CA ARG A 116 -10.17 -0.83 -17.27
C ARG A 116 -10.39 0.22 -16.18
N VAL A 117 -11.64 0.38 -15.75
CA VAL A 117 -12.00 1.34 -14.70
C VAL A 117 -11.29 1.07 -13.38
N PHE A 118 -11.08 -0.21 -13.03
CA PHE A 118 -10.34 -0.64 -11.85
C PHE A 118 -8.83 -0.35 -11.91
N VAL A 119 -8.33 0.11 -13.06
CA VAL A 119 -6.97 0.66 -13.23
C VAL A 119 -7.02 2.19 -13.27
N VAL A 120 -7.90 2.74 -14.11
CA VAL A 120 -7.96 4.19 -14.39
C VAL A 120 -8.35 4.99 -13.15
N GLU A 121 -9.33 4.54 -12.36
CA GLU A 121 -9.77 5.29 -11.17
C GLU A 121 -8.70 5.35 -10.07
N PRO A 122 -8.07 4.23 -9.64
CA PRO A 122 -6.93 4.32 -8.74
C PRO A 122 -5.74 5.09 -9.32
N LEU A 123 -5.42 4.92 -10.61
CA LEU A 123 -4.35 5.70 -11.25
C LEU A 123 -4.64 7.21 -11.24
N ARG A 124 -5.91 7.63 -11.33
CA ARG A 124 -6.31 9.04 -11.31
C ARG A 124 -5.92 9.75 -10.02
N GLU A 125 -5.89 9.04 -8.90
CA GLU A 125 -5.52 9.59 -7.58
C GLU A 125 -4.05 10.01 -7.51
N ILE A 126 -3.17 9.23 -8.14
CA ILE A 126 -1.70 9.39 -8.02
C ILE A 126 -1.01 9.82 -9.32
N ALA A 127 -1.78 10.00 -10.40
CA ALA A 127 -1.24 10.44 -11.68
C ALA A 127 -0.75 11.91 -11.60
N PRO A 128 0.47 12.21 -12.06
CA PRO A 128 0.92 13.59 -12.18
C PRO A 128 0.07 14.32 -13.21
N ALA A 129 0.00 15.65 -13.11
CA ALA A 129 -0.88 16.50 -13.91
C ALA A 129 -0.85 16.18 -15.43
N ARG A 130 0.33 15.90 -16.00
CA ARG A 130 0.49 15.49 -17.41
C ARG A 130 -0.28 14.21 -17.75
N LEU A 131 -0.17 13.18 -16.92
CA LEU A 131 -0.84 11.90 -17.13
C LEU A 131 -2.34 12.02 -16.81
N ALA A 132 -2.68 12.68 -15.71
CA ALA A 132 -4.06 12.91 -15.27
C ALA A 132 -4.91 13.58 -16.36
N ALA A 133 -4.33 14.51 -17.13
CA ALA A 133 -4.99 15.19 -18.25
C ALA A 133 -5.35 14.27 -19.44
N THR A 134 -4.75 13.08 -19.51
CA THR A 134 -4.97 12.09 -20.59
C THR A 134 -5.85 10.92 -20.16
N LEU A 135 -6.20 10.82 -18.88
CA LEU A 135 -6.99 9.70 -18.37
C LEU A 135 -8.42 9.75 -18.91
N PRO A 136 -8.94 8.62 -19.44
CA PRO A 136 -10.30 8.57 -19.94
C PRO A 136 -11.31 8.69 -18.79
N VAL A 137 -12.53 9.10 -19.10
CA VAL A 137 -13.66 9.03 -18.16
C VAL A 137 -14.40 7.74 -18.46
N LEU A 138 -14.45 6.84 -17.48
CA LEU A 138 -15.09 5.52 -17.61
C LEU A 138 -16.31 5.44 -16.69
N ASP A 139 -17.20 4.47 -16.95
CA ASP A 139 -18.29 4.16 -16.04
C ASP A 139 -17.74 3.54 -14.75
N THR A 140 -18.01 4.19 -13.63
CA THR A 140 -17.57 3.77 -12.30
C THR A 140 -18.61 2.93 -11.56
N SER A 141 -19.66 2.48 -12.25
CA SER A 141 -20.62 1.53 -11.71
C SER A 141 -19.93 0.23 -11.28
N GLY A 142 -20.17 -0.20 -10.04
CA GLY A 142 -19.51 -1.39 -9.49
C GLY A 142 -18.06 -1.16 -9.03
N VAL A 143 -17.59 0.09 -9.01
CA VAL A 143 -16.29 0.48 -8.45
C VAL A 143 -16.49 1.21 -7.15
N ARG A 144 -15.96 0.65 -6.06
CA ARG A 144 -16.07 1.24 -4.73
C ARG A 144 -14.69 1.43 -4.15
N ARG A 145 -14.32 2.67 -3.83
CA ARG A 145 -13.16 2.92 -2.97
C ARG A 145 -13.43 2.24 -1.63
N VAL A 146 -12.54 1.36 -1.24
CA VAL A 146 -12.52 0.74 0.09
C VAL A 146 -11.46 1.50 0.85
N ASP A 147 -11.82 2.00 2.03
CA ASP A 147 -10.82 2.47 2.95
C ASP A 147 -9.84 1.32 3.15
N SER A 148 -8.56 1.53 2.84
CA SER A 148 -7.54 0.50 3.00
C SER A 148 -7.59 0.01 4.45
N LEU A 149 -7.24 -1.25 4.71
CA LEU A 149 -7.19 -1.73 6.10
C LEU A 149 -6.25 -0.88 6.97
N TRP A 150 -5.24 -0.27 6.36
CA TRP A 150 -4.25 0.63 6.97
C TRP A 150 -4.68 2.09 6.98
N GLY A 151 -5.90 2.35 6.49
CA GLY A 151 -6.55 3.63 6.25
C GLY A 151 -5.66 4.69 5.62
N ASP A 152 -6.21 5.90 5.54
CA ASP A 152 -5.39 7.05 5.20
C ASP A 152 -4.64 7.50 6.46
N PHE A 153 -3.36 7.78 6.32
CA PHE A 153 -2.59 8.44 7.36
C PHE A 153 -2.79 9.96 7.31
N ASP A 154 -2.84 10.57 8.49
CA ASP A 154 -2.87 12.03 8.63
C ASP A 154 -1.52 12.61 8.20
N ARG A 155 -1.42 12.97 6.92
CA ARG A 155 -0.26 13.63 6.32
C ARG A 155 0.04 15.01 6.91
N SER A 156 -0.79 15.54 7.82
CA SER A 156 -0.48 16.76 8.57
C SER A 156 0.39 16.51 9.79
N VAL A 157 0.44 15.27 10.28
CA VAL A 157 1.31 14.84 11.38
C VAL A 157 2.79 14.99 10.96
N ARG A 158 3.61 15.45 11.90
CA ARG A 158 5.03 15.77 11.75
C ARG A 158 5.85 15.14 12.86
N PRO A 159 7.17 14.98 12.69
CA PRO A 159 8.07 14.54 13.74
C PRO A 159 7.97 15.34 15.06
N ALA A 160 7.66 16.64 14.95
CA ALA A 160 7.43 17.49 16.12
C ALA A 160 6.19 17.06 16.93
N ASP A 161 5.19 16.45 16.31
CA ASP A 161 4.01 15.92 16.98
C ASP A 161 4.36 14.67 17.78
N ALA A 162 5.11 13.72 17.19
CA ALA A 162 5.65 12.58 17.93
C ALA A 162 6.54 13.02 19.10
N ALA A 163 7.41 14.03 18.92
CA ALA A 163 8.20 14.56 20.01
C ALA A 163 7.35 15.06 21.19
N ARG A 164 6.17 15.64 20.91
CA ARG A 164 5.22 16.04 21.96
C ARG A 164 4.55 14.81 22.59
N TRP A 165 4.09 13.87 21.78
CA TRP A 165 3.43 12.65 22.26
C TRP A 165 4.32 11.78 23.14
N PHE A 166 5.62 11.70 22.85
CA PHE A 166 6.61 10.90 23.56
C PHE A 166 7.48 11.73 24.53
N THR A 167 7.04 12.93 24.92
CA THR A 167 7.80 13.82 25.84
C THR A 167 8.19 13.11 27.14
N ASP A 168 7.27 12.33 27.70
CA ASP A 168 7.44 11.62 28.98
C ASP A 168 7.75 10.12 28.79
N TRP A 169 8.15 9.71 27.57
CA TRP A 169 8.46 8.31 27.30
C TRP A 169 9.69 7.87 28.11
N PRO A 170 9.63 6.78 28.89
CA PRO A 170 10.67 6.43 29.85
C PRO A 170 11.91 5.76 29.24
N GLY A 171 11.82 5.31 27.98
CA GLY A 171 12.86 4.55 27.29
C GLY A 171 13.47 5.30 26.09
N PRO A 172 14.41 4.67 25.38
CA PRO A 172 14.82 5.18 24.08
C PRO A 172 13.67 5.08 23.08
N TRP A 173 13.51 6.12 22.28
CA TRP A 173 12.65 6.12 21.12
C TRP A 173 13.26 7.01 20.03
N ALA A 174 12.86 6.81 18.78
CA ALA A 174 13.34 7.61 17.65
C ALA A 174 12.25 7.76 16.60
N VAL A 175 12.33 8.83 15.81
CA VAL A 175 11.62 8.91 14.52
C VAL A 175 12.34 8.00 13.53
N ALA A 176 11.58 7.27 12.72
CA ALA A 176 12.09 6.31 11.76
C ALA A 176 11.65 6.64 10.32
N GLY A 177 11.94 5.73 9.40
CA GLY A 177 11.47 5.81 8.01
C GLY A 177 11.90 7.06 7.25
N GLY A 178 10.99 7.54 6.39
CA GLY A 178 11.22 8.69 5.52
C GLY A 178 11.53 9.98 6.30
N TRP A 179 10.83 10.21 7.40
CA TRP A 179 11.04 11.39 8.24
C TRP A 179 12.43 11.43 8.88
N ALA A 180 12.97 10.29 9.30
CA ALA A 180 14.32 10.23 9.85
C ALA A 180 15.39 10.66 8.83
N ILE A 181 15.21 10.28 7.57
CA ILE A 181 16.10 10.68 6.46
C ILE A 181 16.05 12.20 6.27
N GLU A 182 14.87 12.79 6.22
CA GLU A 182 14.73 14.24 6.03
C GLU A 182 15.26 15.06 7.21
N LEU A 183 15.06 14.58 8.45
CA LEU A 183 15.64 15.20 9.63
C LEU A 183 17.17 15.15 9.60
N PHE A 184 17.75 14.06 9.10
CA PHE A 184 19.20 13.91 8.95
C PHE A 184 19.76 14.80 7.83
N VAL A 185 19.08 14.85 6.68
CA VAL A 185 19.51 15.63 5.50
C VAL A 185 19.23 17.13 5.68
N GLY A 186 18.22 17.50 6.45
CA GLY A 186 17.78 18.89 6.67
C GLY A 186 16.96 19.49 5.53
N ALA A 187 16.41 18.66 4.63
CA ALA A 187 15.57 19.10 3.52
C ALA A 187 14.54 18.02 3.13
N PRO A 188 13.39 18.40 2.55
CA PRO A 188 12.46 17.44 1.97
C PRO A 188 13.11 16.63 0.85
N VAL A 189 13.00 15.32 0.91
CA VAL A 189 13.53 14.38 -0.10
C VAL A 189 12.43 13.56 -0.76
N ARG A 190 11.27 13.42 -0.12
CA ARG A 190 10.11 12.69 -0.65
C ARG A 190 8.79 13.14 -0.01
N PRO A 191 7.64 12.84 -0.63
CA PRO A 191 6.36 12.86 0.09
C PRO A 191 6.36 11.83 1.24
N HIS A 192 5.78 12.20 2.39
CA HIS A 192 5.51 11.29 3.49
C HIS A 192 4.05 10.91 3.49
N HIS A 193 3.81 9.61 3.62
CA HIS A 193 2.48 9.07 3.72
C HIS A 193 2.11 8.82 5.18
N ASP A 194 3.08 8.57 6.04
CA ASP A 194 2.96 8.13 7.43
C ASP A 194 3.94 8.88 8.36
N LEU A 195 3.83 8.62 9.66
CA LEU A 195 4.86 8.91 10.64
C LEU A 195 5.23 7.62 11.37
N GLU A 196 6.50 7.24 11.28
CA GLU A 196 7.06 6.08 11.95
C GLU A 196 7.87 6.52 13.18
N VAL A 197 7.69 5.82 14.28
CA VAL A 197 8.59 5.86 15.44
C VAL A 197 9.05 4.46 15.78
N ILE A 198 10.17 4.35 16.47
CA ILE A 198 10.66 3.08 17.01
C ILE A 198 10.77 3.23 18.52
N VAL A 199 10.29 2.24 19.25
CA VAL A 199 10.47 2.09 20.70
C VAL A 199 11.14 0.74 21.01
N ALA A 200 11.69 0.60 22.22
CA ALA A 200 12.16 -0.71 22.67
C ALA A 200 10.99 -1.68 22.78
N ARG A 201 11.17 -2.92 22.29
CA ARG A 201 10.15 -3.99 22.34
C ARG A 201 9.61 -4.20 23.75
N ASP A 202 10.50 -4.24 24.74
CA ASP A 202 10.12 -4.43 26.14
C ASP A 202 9.25 -3.29 26.67
N ASP A 203 9.25 -2.12 26.03
CA ASP A 203 8.47 -0.95 26.40
C ASP A 203 7.19 -0.76 25.57
N VAL A 204 6.93 -1.58 24.54
CA VAL A 204 5.77 -1.40 23.63
C VAL A 204 4.43 -1.34 24.39
N HIS A 205 4.29 -2.14 25.46
CA HIS A 205 3.10 -2.18 26.31
C HIS A 205 2.76 -0.84 26.99
N ARG A 206 3.74 0.07 27.10
CA ARG A 206 3.56 1.41 27.69
C ARG A 206 2.83 2.37 26.74
N LEU A 207 2.70 2.05 25.46
CA LEU A 207 2.00 2.91 24.49
C LEU A 207 0.56 3.22 24.91
N HIS A 208 -0.14 2.23 25.49
CA HIS A 208 -1.49 2.45 26.03
C HIS A 208 -1.56 3.51 27.14
N ASP A 209 -0.47 3.71 27.90
CA ASP A 209 -0.38 4.73 28.93
C ASP A 209 0.18 6.05 28.39
N GLN A 210 1.12 6.00 27.44
CA GLN A 210 1.70 7.19 26.80
C GLN A 210 0.68 7.95 25.94
N LEU A 211 -0.19 7.21 25.25
CA LEU A 211 -1.15 7.72 24.29
C LEU A 211 -2.57 7.31 24.72
N PRO A 212 -3.10 7.90 25.80
CA PRO A 212 -4.41 7.53 26.31
C PRO A 212 -5.51 7.82 25.29
N GLY A 213 -6.39 6.84 25.07
CA GLY A 213 -7.51 6.94 24.13
C GLY A 213 -7.18 6.56 22.69
N TRP A 214 -5.90 6.36 22.36
CA TRP A 214 -5.50 5.84 21.07
C TRP A 214 -5.84 4.36 20.94
N GLU A 215 -6.16 3.95 19.73
CA GLU A 215 -6.33 2.56 19.36
C GLU A 215 -5.04 2.02 18.73
N PHE A 216 -4.73 0.77 19.05
CA PHE A 216 -3.51 0.10 18.61
C PHE A 216 -3.87 -1.24 17.96
N PHE A 217 -3.18 -1.56 16.88
CA PHE A 217 -3.48 -2.72 16.08
C PHE A 217 -2.21 -3.42 15.63
N VAL A 218 -2.23 -4.75 15.68
CA VAL A 218 -1.17 -5.60 15.14
C VAL A 218 -1.57 -6.11 13.75
N PRO A 219 -0.64 -6.18 12.79
CA PRO A 219 -0.85 -6.94 11.57
C PRO A 219 -1.32 -8.36 11.87
N SER A 220 -2.22 -8.86 11.05
CA SER A 220 -2.82 -10.20 11.17
C SER A 220 -3.27 -10.68 9.80
N PRO A 221 -3.42 -12.01 9.59
CA PRO A 221 -4.06 -12.51 8.37
C PRO A 221 -5.48 -11.91 8.25
N GLY A 222 -5.74 -11.20 7.17
CA GLY A 222 -6.99 -10.48 6.91
C GLY A 222 -6.98 -9.04 7.40
N GLY A 223 -5.83 -8.52 7.82
CA GLY A 223 -5.63 -7.11 8.13
C GLY A 223 -5.09 -6.79 9.50
N PHE A 224 -5.91 -6.18 10.35
CA PHE A 224 -5.47 -5.68 11.65
C PHE A 224 -6.34 -6.20 12.78
N ALA A 225 -5.68 -6.78 13.78
CA ALA A 225 -6.32 -7.16 15.02
C ALA A 225 -6.09 -6.05 16.05
N PRO A 226 -7.13 -5.56 16.75
CA PRO A 226 -6.95 -4.64 17.86
C PRO A 226 -6.08 -5.29 18.93
N TRP A 227 -5.01 -4.62 19.32
CA TRP A 227 -4.19 -5.00 20.46
C TRP A 227 -4.62 -4.19 21.68
N ARG A 228 -5.08 -4.89 22.71
CA ARG A 228 -5.71 -4.28 23.87
C ARG A 228 -4.78 -4.25 25.06
N ARG A 229 -5.01 -3.26 25.93
CA ARG A 229 -4.27 -3.12 27.19
C ARG A 229 -4.29 -4.42 28.01
N GLY A 230 -3.11 -4.93 28.31
CA GLY A 230 -2.91 -6.17 29.08
C GLY A 230 -2.74 -7.42 28.23
N GLU A 231 -2.95 -7.35 26.92
CA GLU A 231 -2.61 -8.44 26.00
C GLU A 231 -1.10 -8.47 25.76
N ALA A 232 -0.53 -9.67 25.64
CA ALA A 232 0.85 -9.82 25.23
C ALA A 232 1.00 -9.37 23.78
N PHE A 233 2.02 -8.56 23.50
CA PHE A 233 2.38 -8.22 22.13
C PHE A 233 2.91 -9.47 21.41
N PRO A 234 2.47 -9.79 20.17
CA PRO A 234 2.84 -11.02 19.48
C PRO A 234 4.36 -11.14 19.31
N ALA A 235 4.92 -12.33 19.60
CA ALA A 235 6.36 -12.54 19.70
C ALA A 235 7.10 -12.35 18.36
N ASP A 236 6.42 -12.61 17.26
CA ASP A 236 6.85 -12.53 15.87
C ASP A 236 6.52 -11.21 15.18
N GLU A 237 5.80 -10.31 15.86
CA GLU A 237 5.42 -9.00 15.32
C GLU A 237 6.40 -7.91 15.77
N ASN A 238 6.67 -6.93 14.92
CA ASN A 238 7.47 -5.73 15.23
C ASN A 238 6.83 -4.43 14.74
N GLN A 239 5.60 -4.48 14.24
CA GLN A 239 4.84 -3.32 13.79
C GLN A 239 3.57 -3.17 14.62
N LEU A 240 3.26 -1.92 14.96
CA LEU A 240 2.02 -1.55 15.59
C LEU A 240 1.44 -0.31 14.90
N TRP A 241 0.17 -0.41 14.51
CA TRP A 241 -0.55 0.63 13.80
C TRP A 241 -1.46 1.36 14.77
N SER A 242 -1.50 2.70 14.71
CA SER A 242 -2.25 3.47 15.69
C SER A 242 -2.92 4.74 15.19
N ARG A 243 -4.05 5.05 15.81
CA ARG A 243 -4.89 6.22 15.53
C ARG A 243 -5.48 6.79 16.82
N PRO A 244 -5.74 8.12 16.89
CA PRO A 244 -6.19 8.77 18.12
C PRO A 244 -7.66 8.52 18.47
N SER A 245 -8.48 8.05 17.51
CA SER A 245 -9.86 7.65 17.74
C SER A 245 -10.38 6.75 16.61
N PRO A 246 -11.54 6.06 16.78
CA PRO A 246 -12.09 5.15 15.77
C PRO A 246 -12.36 5.76 14.41
N ASP A 247 -12.72 7.04 14.36
CA ASP A 247 -13.05 7.78 13.14
C ASP A 247 -11.88 8.62 12.63
N ALA A 248 -10.74 8.61 13.32
CA ALA A 248 -9.56 9.37 12.92
C ALA A 248 -8.73 8.59 11.89
N MET A 249 -8.03 9.36 11.06
CA MET A 249 -6.95 8.87 10.21
C MET A 249 -5.84 8.23 11.06
N TRP A 250 -5.13 7.27 10.46
CA TRP A 250 -3.95 6.69 11.09
C TRP A 250 -2.90 7.77 11.28
N SER A 251 -2.21 7.73 12.41
CA SER A 251 -1.31 8.84 12.76
C SER A 251 0.10 8.37 13.04
N LEU A 252 0.28 7.12 13.44
CA LEU A 252 1.57 6.61 13.89
C LEU A 252 1.69 5.12 13.64
N GLU A 253 2.78 4.72 13.00
CA GLU A 253 3.32 3.37 13.02
C GLU A 253 4.46 3.31 14.06
N VAL A 254 4.46 2.27 14.90
CA VAL A 254 5.41 2.07 16.02
C VAL A 254 6.14 0.74 15.90
#